data_AF-A0A849UVI3-F1
#
_entry.id   AF-A0A849UVI3-F1
#
_cell.length_a   1.000
_cell.length_b   1.000
_cell.length_c   1.000
_cell.angle_alpha   90.00
_cell.angle_beta   90.00
_cell.angle_gamma   90.00
#
_symmetry.space_group_name_H-M   'P 1'
#
loop_
_entity.id
_entity.type
_entity.pdbx_description
1 polymer ?
#
loop_
_entity_poly.entity_id
_entity_poly.type
_entity_poly.pdbx_seq_one_letter_code
_entity_poly.pdbx_strand_id
1 'polypeptide(L)'
;MEVLERPVQKSNTSKMGDIVIKQYGDKTVVSKYPDMSNIVPSQSQVQKRSRFAQAVAYAKTINNSPIFRADFLKRKGKVKSVYQSALKEFLDREF
;
A
#
# COMPACT_ATOMS: atom_id res chain seq x y z
N MET A 1 -21.56 14.69 29.41
CA MET A 1 -20.43 13.82 29.01
C MET A 1 -19.95 14.31 27.66
N GLU A 2 -18.84 15.01 27.64
CA GLU A 2 -18.27 15.61 26.44
C GLU A 2 -17.39 14.56 25.75
N VAL A 3 -17.84 14.06 24.60
CA VAL A 3 -17.09 13.11 23.79
C VAL A 3 -16.05 13.91 23.02
N LEU A 4 -14.82 13.92 23.52
CA LEU A 4 -13.66 14.43 22.78
C LEU A 4 -13.49 13.60 21.49
N GLU A 5 -13.96 14.14 20.37
CA GLU A 5 -13.63 13.62 19.05
C GLU A 5 -12.11 13.71 18.88
N ARG A 6 -11.43 12.56 18.95
CA ARG A 6 -10.01 12.49 18.64
C ARG A 6 -9.86 12.83 17.16
N PRO A 7 -9.10 13.87 16.78
CA PRO A 7 -8.83 14.11 15.38
C PRO A 7 -8.11 12.88 14.84
N VAL A 8 -8.66 12.30 13.78
CA VAL A 8 -7.98 11.28 12.97
C VAL A 8 -6.63 11.87 12.58
N GLN A 9 -5.56 11.37 13.20
CA GLN A 9 -4.19 11.72 12.82
C GLN A 9 -4.00 11.28 11.37
N LYS A 10 -4.19 12.22 10.45
CA LYS A 10 -3.90 12.05 9.03
C LYS A 10 -2.42 11.70 8.91
N SER A 11 -2.17 10.58 8.23
CA SER A 11 -0.88 9.97 7.93
C SER A 11 0.33 10.87 8.11
N ASN A 12 1.23 10.49 9.02
CA ASN A 12 2.58 11.04 9.07
C ASN A 12 3.28 10.63 7.77
N THR A 13 3.15 11.49 6.75
CA THR A 13 3.86 11.39 5.47
C THR A 13 5.33 11.24 5.81
N SER A 14 5.87 10.03 5.64
CA SER A 14 7.21 9.64 6.14
C SER A 14 8.36 10.35 5.40
N LYS A 15 8.06 11.39 4.63
CA LYS A 15 8.97 12.22 3.86
C LYS A 15 8.61 13.69 4.09
N MET A 16 9.49 14.43 4.74
CA MET A 16 9.46 15.89 4.80
C MET A 16 10.71 16.39 4.10
N GLY A 17 10.59 16.73 2.81
CA GLY A 17 11.74 17.05 1.96
C GLY A 17 12.76 15.91 1.93
N ASP A 18 13.98 16.20 2.39
CA ASP A 18 15.12 15.28 2.44
C ASP A 18 15.20 14.50 3.76
N ILE A 19 14.15 14.51 4.59
CA ILE A 19 14.12 13.82 5.87
C ILE A 19 13.07 12.72 5.86
N VAL A 20 13.47 11.55 6.36
CA VAL A 20 12.62 10.39 6.60
C VAL A 20 12.60 10.09 8.09
N ILE A 21 11.40 10.11 8.67
CA ILE A 21 11.15 9.69 10.04
C ILE A 21 10.72 8.23 9.99
N LYS A 22 11.48 7.36 10.67
CA LYS A 22 11.25 5.92 10.75
C LYS A 22 10.91 5.55 12.19
N GLN A 23 9.83 4.79 12.37
CA GLN A 23 9.47 4.22 13.68
C GLN A 23 9.89 2.76 13.75
N TYR A 24 10.68 2.42 14.76
CA TYR A 24 11.18 1.08 15.03
C TYR A 24 10.77 0.68 16.45
N GLY A 25 9.58 0.09 16.59
CA GLY A 25 9.04 -0.24 17.91
C GLY A 25 8.88 0.99 18.78
N ASP A 26 9.72 1.09 19.80
CA ASP A 26 9.80 2.19 20.77
C ASP A 26 10.75 3.33 20.34
N LYS A 27 11.49 3.17 19.23
CA LYS A 27 12.52 4.13 18.78
C LYS A 27 12.12 4.89 17.52
N THR A 28 12.16 6.21 17.60
CA THR A 28 12.05 7.09 16.43
C THR A 28 13.43 7.45 15.90
N VAL A 29 13.69 7.12 14.64
CA VAL A 29 14.94 7.42 13.93
C VAL A 29 14.66 8.44 12.84
N VAL A 30 15.37 9.56 12.88
CA VAL A 30 15.34 10.60 11.84
C VAL A 30 16.57 10.40 10.96
N SER A 31 16.36 10.23 9.65
CA SER A 31 17.43 9.97 8.69
C SER A 31 17.26 10.80 7.42
N LYS A 32 18.35 11.06 6.70
CA LYS A 32 18.29 11.68 5.37
C LYS A 32 17.58 10.73 4.39
N TYR A 33 16.74 11.28 3.51
CA TYR A 33 16.16 10.55 2.39
C TYR A 33 17.30 10.03 1.50
N PRO A 34 17.30 8.74 1.13
CA PRO A 34 18.36 8.18 0.32
C PRO A 34 18.40 8.88 -1.05
N ASP A 35 19.58 9.31 -1.47
CA ASP A 35 19.77 9.79 -2.83
C ASP A 35 19.69 8.61 -3.80
N MET A 36 18.67 8.64 -4.66
CA MET A 36 18.39 7.59 -5.64
C MET A 36 18.79 7.99 -7.06
N SER A 37 19.37 9.18 -7.27
CA SER A 37 19.62 9.77 -8.60
C SER A 37 20.51 8.92 -9.49
N ASN A 38 21.49 8.22 -8.91
CA ASN A 38 22.46 7.39 -9.64
C ASN A 38 22.13 5.89 -9.60
N ILE A 39 20.94 5.51 -9.12
CA ILE A 39 20.56 4.10 -8.98
C ILE A 39 19.81 3.63 -10.23
N VAL A 40 20.48 2.86 -11.07
CA VAL A 40 19.87 2.21 -12.24
C VAL A 40 19.24 0.87 -11.81
N PRO A 41 17.91 0.70 -11.95
CA PRO A 41 17.27 -0.56 -11.58
C PRO A 41 17.63 -1.67 -12.57
N SER A 42 17.80 -2.89 -12.07
CA SER A 42 17.95 -4.07 -12.94
C SER A 42 16.65 -4.38 -13.70
N GLN A 43 16.75 -5.13 -14.80
CA GLN A 43 15.57 -5.55 -15.57
C GLN A 43 14.55 -6.30 -14.71
N SER A 44 15.01 -7.18 -13.82
CA SER A 44 14.13 -7.90 -12.90
C SER A 44 13.46 -6.98 -11.88
N GLN A 45 14.14 -5.91 -11.43
CA GLN A 45 13.52 -4.90 -10.56
C GLN A 45 12.44 -4.11 -11.30
N VAL A 46 12.68 -3.72 -12.55
CA VAL A 46 11.69 -3.01 -13.39
C VAL A 46 10.45 -3.88 -13.60
N GLN A 47 10.63 -5.15 -13.96
CA GLN A 47 9.53 -6.09 -14.16
C GLN A 47 8.70 -6.29 -12.88
N LYS A 48 9.36 -6.51 -11.74
CA LYS A 48 8.69 -6.66 -10.45
C LYS A 48 7.92 -5.41 -10.05
N ARG A 49 8.49 -4.21 -10.25
CA ARG A 49 7.81 -2.92 -9.99
C ARG A 49 6.58 -2.75 -10.88
N SER A 50 6.70 -3.05 -12.17
CA SER A 50 5.59 -3.00 -13.12
C SER A 50 4.45 -3.96 -12.71
N ARG A 51 4.79 -5.22 -12.41
CA ARG A 51 3.82 -6.22 -11.92
C ARG A 51 3.11 -5.74 -10.65
N PHE A 52 3.86 -5.20 -9.69
CA PHE A 52 3.26 -4.69 -8.46
C PHE A 52 2.33 -3.49 -8.72
N ALA A 53 2.70 -2.59 -9.64
CA ALA A 53 1.83 -1.48 -10.04
C ALA A 53 0.50 -1.97 -10.65
N GLN A 54 0.55 -3.02 -11.48
CA GLN A 54 -0.65 -3.65 -12.04
C GLN A 54 -1.51 -4.30 -10.95
N ALA A 55 -0.88 -5.00 -9.99
CA ALA A 55 -1.58 -5.60 -8.86
C ALA A 55 -2.31 -4.55 -8.01
N VAL A 56 -1.66 -3.39 -7.77
CA VAL A 56 -2.27 -2.26 -7.06
C VAL A 56 -3.44 -1.68 -7.84
N ALA A 57 -3.30 -1.49 -9.15
CA ALA A 57 -4.39 -0.99 -10.00
C ALA A 57 -5.60 -1.95 -9.95
N TYR A 58 -5.37 -3.25 -10.11
CA TYR A 58 -6.40 -4.28 -9.99
C TYR A 58 -7.12 -4.24 -8.64
N ALA A 59 -6.36 -4.20 -7.54
CA ALA A 59 -6.93 -4.15 -6.20
C ALA A 59 -7.73 -2.88 -5.94
N LYS A 60 -7.27 -1.71 -6.45
CA LYS A 60 -8.02 -0.45 -6.36
C LYS A 60 -9.33 -0.50 -7.14
N THR A 61 -9.31 -1.02 -8.36
CA THR A 61 -10.52 -1.16 -9.20
C THR A 61 -11.60 -1.97 -8.49
N ILE A 62 -11.22 -3.10 -7.89
CA ILE A 62 -12.16 -3.94 -7.14
C ILE A 62 -12.61 -3.26 -5.85
N ASN A 63 -11.70 -2.68 -5.10
CA ASN A 63 -12.03 -2.12 -3.79
C ASN A 63 -12.93 -0.88 -3.89
N ASN A 64 -12.74 -0.05 -4.92
CA ASN A 64 -13.42 1.23 -5.07
C ASN A 64 -14.75 1.14 -5.82
N SER A 65 -14.94 0.13 -6.69
CA SER A 65 -16.21 -0.10 -7.38
C SER A 65 -17.14 -0.96 -6.51
N PRO A 66 -18.34 -0.48 -6.14
CA PRO A 66 -19.30 -1.27 -5.35
C PRO A 66 -19.69 -2.58 -6.04
N ILE A 67 -19.81 -2.55 -7.37
CA ILE A 67 -20.19 -3.71 -8.19
C ILE A 67 -19.10 -4.77 -8.14
N PHE A 68 -17.86 -4.39 -8.47
CA PHE A 68 -16.73 -5.34 -8.46
C PHE A 68 -16.41 -5.84 -7.06
N ARG A 69 -16.60 -4.99 -6.04
CA ARG A 69 -16.44 -5.38 -4.64
C ARG A 69 -17.45 -6.44 -4.25
N ALA A 70 -18.72 -6.26 -4.59
CA ALA A 70 -19.79 -7.20 -4.26
C ALA A 70 -19.55 -8.55 -4.97
N ASP A 71 -19.21 -8.52 -6.25
CA ASP A 71 -18.86 -9.73 -7.01
C ASP A 71 -17.64 -10.45 -6.41
N PHE A 72 -16.59 -9.70 -6.08
CA PHE A 72 -15.39 -10.25 -5.44
C PHE A 72 -15.72 -10.91 -4.09
N LEU A 73 -16.52 -10.27 -3.25
CA LEU A 73 -16.95 -10.82 -1.96
C LEU A 73 -17.89 -12.03 -2.11
N LYS A 74 -18.71 -12.06 -3.16
CA LYS A 74 -19.54 -13.23 -3.48
C LYS A 74 -18.68 -14.44 -3.81
N ARG A 75 -17.60 -14.25 -4.56
CA ARG A 75 -16.68 -15.32 -4.97
C ARG A 75 -15.71 -15.75 -3.86
N LYS A 76 -15.15 -14.80 -3.10
CA LYS A 76 -14.14 -15.09 -2.05
C LYS A 76 -14.73 -15.28 -0.65
N GLY A 77 -15.98 -14.91 -0.44
CA GLY A 77 -16.59 -14.87 0.89
C GLY A 77 -16.10 -13.69 1.73
N LYS A 78 -16.24 -13.80 3.05
CA LYS A 78 -15.83 -12.75 4.00
C LYS A 78 -14.31 -12.69 4.08
N VAL A 79 -13.75 -11.51 3.78
CA VAL A 79 -12.31 -11.23 3.89
C VAL A 79 -12.06 -10.03 4.80
N LYS A 80 -10.90 -10.02 5.47
CA LYS A 80 -10.49 -8.90 6.34
C LYS A 80 -10.30 -7.59 5.57
N SER A 81 -9.81 -7.67 4.34
CA SER A 81 -9.64 -6.52 3.45
C SER A 81 -9.73 -6.95 2.00
N VAL A 82 -10.72 -6.43 1.28
CA VAL A 82 -10.91 -6.70 -0.16
C VAL A 82 -9.68 -6.27 -0.96
N TYR A 83 -9.10 -5.11 -0.64
CA TYR A 83 -7.88 -4.63 -1.30
C TYR A 83 -6.73 -5.62 -1.16
N GLN A 84 -6.42 -6.06 0.07
CA GLN A 84 -5.30 -6.97 0.30
C GLN A 84 -5.54 -8.35 -0.33
N SER A 85 -6.78 -8.85 -0.25
CA SER A 85 -7.16 -10.12 -0.88
C SER A 85 -7.08 -10.07 -2.41
N ALA A 86 -7.54 -8.98 -3.04
CA ALA A 86 -7.47 -8.80 -4.48
C ALA A 86 -6.03 -8.62 -4.97
N LEU A 87 -5.20 -7.87 -4.22
CA LEU A 87 -3.78 -7.71 -4.52
C LEU A 87 -3.05 -9.06 -4.45
N LYS A 88 -3.29 -9.85 -3.41
CA LYS A 88 -2.75 -11.21 -3.29
C LYS A 88 -3.20 -12.10 -4.45
N GLU A 89 -4.49 -12.07 -4.79
CA GLU A 89 -5.02 -12.88 -5.89
C GLU A 89 -4.35 -12.56 -7.24
N PHE A 90 -4.10 -11.28 -7.53
CA PHE A 90 -3.37 -10.90 -8.75
C PHE A 90 -1.94 -11.41 -8.72
N LEU A 91 -1.26 -11.29 -7.59
CA LEU A 91 0.11 -11.75 -7.45
C LEU A 91 0.21 -13.27 -7.53
N ASP A 92 -0.72 -14.03 -6.97
CA ASP A 92 -0.71 -15.51 -7.01
C ASP A 92 -0.98 -16.08 -8.42
N ARG A 93 -1.67 -15.35 -9.29
CA ARG A 93 -2.10 -15.83 -10.62
C ARG A 93 -0.97 -16.06 -11.63
N GLU A 94 0.16 -15.39 -11.42
CA GLU A 94 1.30 -15.32 -12.33
C GLU A 94 2.55 -15.94 -11.67
N PHE A 95 2.35 -17.02 -10.92
CA PHE A 95 3.40 -17.83 -10.27
C PHE A 95 3.21 -19.30 -10.61
#